data_AF-R9LXE8-F1
#
_entry.id   AF-R9LXE8-F1
#
_cell.length_a   1.000
_cell.length_b   1.000
_cell.length_c   1.000
_cell.angle_alpha   90.00
_cell.angle_beta   90.00
_cell.angle_gamma   90.00
#
_symmetry.space_group_name_H-M   'P 1'
#
loop_
_entity.id
_entity.type
_entity.pdbx_description
1 polymer ?
#
loop_
_entity_poly.entity_id
_entity_poly.type
_entity_poly.pdbx_seq_one_letter_code
_entity_poly.pdbx_strand_id
1 'polypeptide(L)'
;MPKKYMKDFENQQWDSSAIDGVILDLSNMEKVCTYEQIIDLYAYCLVHELSFHIQSLPAQLIKDKKLWNIPEEKRKEQAQRAQLELVFPIERSFSTWNDLKQSAFRSSFHLNKKLIAYARKKGMETLMAHALLLLEPRLFVPVLKNDGKQTPMKGHPVFVAQHATATCCRGCLEKWHHVPKERKLTAKEKQEVLMLQKEWIEKELERI
;
A
#
# COMPACT_ATOMS: atom_id res chain seq x y z
N MET A 1 8.67 -20.85 -4.45
CA MET A 1 7.36 -21.53 -4.23
C MET A 1 6.52 -21.33 -5.50
N PRO A 2 5.35 -21.95 -5.69
CA PRO A 2 4.52 -21.61 -6.83
C PRO A 2 3.81 -20.26 -6.63
N LYS A 3 3.56 -19.56 -7.74
CA LYS A 3 2.62 -18.42 -7.76
C LYS A 3 1.19 -18.93 -7.84
N LYS A 4 0.29 -18.34 -7.05
CA LYS A 4 -1.15 -18.57 -7.15
C LYS A 4 -1.72 -17.74 -8.30
N TYR A 5 -2.37 -18.39 -9.25
CA TYR A 5 -3.10 -17.70 -10.31
C TYR A 5 -4.56 -17.51 -9.89
N MET A 6 -5.04 -16.26 -9.94
CA MET A 6 -6.41 -15.89 -9.59
C MET A 6 -7.13 -15.28 -10.77
N LYS A 7 -8.37 -15.73 -10.99
CA LYS A 7 -9.26 -15.24 -12.06
C LYS A 7 -10.51 -14.51 -11.54
N ASP A 8 -10.74 -14.61 -10.24
CA ASP A 8 -11.85 -14.02 -9.51
C ASP A 8 -11.47 -13.89 -8.02
N PHE A 9 -12.42 -13.49 -7.17
CA PHE A 9 -12.25 -13.32 -5.73
C PHE A 9 -13.06 -14.32 -4.90
N GLU A 10 -13.61 -15.38 -5.50
CA GLU A 10 -14.57 -16.27 -4.83
C GLU A 10 -13.90 -17.28 -3.89
N ASN A 11 -12.63 -17.60 -4.13
CA ASN A 11 -11.88 -18.60 -3.37
C ASN A 11 -10.58 -18.02 -2.82
N GLN A 12 -10.68 -17.10 -1.84
CA GLN A 12 -9.52 -16.48 -1.17
C GLN A 12 -8.89 -17.32 -0.06
N GLN A 13 -9.36 -18.54 0.17
CA GLN A 13 -8.75 -19.45 1.15
C GLN A 13 -7.59 -20.19 0.51
N TRP A 14 -6.37 -19.75 0.82
CA TRP A 14 -5.14 -20.47 0.52
C TRP A 14 -4.13 -20.26 1.64
N ASP A 15 -3.26 -21.24 1.81
CA ASP A 15 -2.12 -21.15 2.72
C ASP A 15 -1.06 -20.22 2.12
N SER A 16 -0.85 -19.05 2.71
CA SER A 16 0.18 -18.10 2.27
C SER A 16 1.59 -18.68 2.41
N SER A 17 1.82 -19.63 3.31
CA SER A 17 3.13 -20.28 3.48
C SER A 17 3.48 -21.25 2.35
N ALA A 18 2.50 -21.58 1.49
CA ALA A 18 2.69 -22.50 0.37
C ALA A 18 2.97 -21.80 -0.97
N ILE A 19 2.95 -20.47 -1.02
CA ILE A 19 3.10 -19.67 -2.25
C ILE A 19 4.10 -18.52 -2.06
N ASP A 20 4.73 -18.05 -3.14
CA ASP A 20 5.61 -16.86 -3.10
C ASP A 20 5.00 -15.64 -3.80
N GLY A 21 3.79 -15.77 -4.33
CA GLY A 21 3.09 -14.66 -4.94
C GLY A 21 1.75 -15.00 -5.56
N VAL A 22 1.07 -13.95 -5.99
CA VAL A 22 -0.25 -13.98 -6.62
C VAL A 22 -0.17 -13.25 -7.97
N ILE A 23 -0.69 -13.89 -9.01
CA ILE A 23 -0.96 -13.26 -10.30
C ILE A 23 -2.46 -13.15 -10.46
N LEU A 24 -2.95 -11.92 -10.61
CA LEU A 24 -4.36 -11.62 -10.78
C LEU A 24 -4.66 -11.34 -12.25
N ASP A 25 -5.40 -12.23 -12.91
CA ASP A 25 -5.86 -12.06 -14.29
C ASP A 25 -7.39 -12.11 -14.35
N LEU A 26 -8.01 -10.94 -14.35
CA LEU A 26 -9.46 -10.78 -14.35
C LEU A 26 -10.03 -10.67 -15.77
N SER A 27 -9.26 -11.00 -16.81
CA SER A 27 -9.69 -10.86 -18.22
C SER A 27 -11.01 -11.58 -18.54
N ASN A 28 -11.24 -12.74 -17.92
CA ASN A 28 -12.43 -13.58 -18.11
C ASN A 28 -13.46 -13.44 -16.98
N MET A 29 -13.31 -12.45 -16.10
CA MET A 29 -14.23 -12.25 -14.98
C MET A 29 -15.56 -11.68 -15.50
N GLU A 30 -16.64 -12.45 -15.35
CA GLU A 30 -17.99 -12.05 -15.75
C GLU A 30 -18.68 -11.16 -14.70
N LYS A 31 -18.34 -11.36 -13.42
CA LYS A 31 -18.90 -10.59 -12.31
C LYS A 31 -18.23 -9.22 -12.20
N VAL A 32 -18.98 -8.24 -11.72
CA VAL A 32 -18.44 -6.90 -11.43
C VAL A 32 -17.44 -6.99 -10.28
N CYS A 33 -16.25 -6.44 -10.51
CA CYS A 33 -15.19 -6.31 -9.51
C CYS A 33 -15.24 -4.92 -8.89
N THR A 34 -14.95 -4.80 -7.59
CA THR A 34 -14.68 -3.51 -6.95
C THR A 34 -13.17 -3.26 -6.88
N TYR A 35 -12.76 -2.00 -6.88
CA TYR A 35 -11.35 -1.64 -6.70
C TYR A 35 -10.88 -2.02 -5.29
N GLU A 36 -11.76 -1.93 -4.31
CA GLU A 36 -11.52 -2.32 -2.91
C GLU A 36 -11.09 -3.80 -2.80
N GLN A 37 -11.71 -4.71 -3.55
CA GLN A 37 -11.28 -6.12 -3.59
C GLN A 37 -9.83 -6.29 -4.07
N ILE A 38 -9.40 -5.51 -5.06
CA ILE A 38 -8.01 -5.52 -5.55
C ILE A 38 -7.07 -4.98 -4.47
N ILE A 39 -7.49 -3.93 -3.76
CA ILE A 39 -6.69 -3.29 -2.71
C ILE A 39 -6.57 -4.17 -1.47
N ASP A 40 -7.63 -4.87 -1.08
CA ASP A 40 -7.61 -5.83 0.01
C ASP A 40 -6.65 -6.99 -0.30
N LEU A 41 -6.69 -7.52 -1.53
CA LEU A 41 -5.75 -8.55 -1.97
C LEU A 41 -4.30 -8.03 -2.03
N TYR A 42 -4.07 -6.81 -2.52
CA TYR A 42 -2.76 -6.17 -2.51
C TYR A 42 -2.23 -6.03 -1.07
N ALA A 43 -3.07 -5.56 -0.15
CA ALA A 43 -2.70 -5.37 1.24
C ALA A 43 -2.41 -6.70 1.95
N TYR A 44 -3.20 -7.73 1.68
CA TYR A 44 -2.91 -9.10 2.11
C TYR A 44 -1.53 -9.54 1.63
N CYS A 45 -1.27 -9.43 0.32
CA CYS A 45 0.02 -9.81 -0.24
C CYS A 45 1.19 -9.02 0.37
N LEU A 46 1.01 -7.73 0.65
CA LEU A 46 2.02 -6.91 1.30
C LEU A 46 2.29 -7.35 2.75
N VAL A 47 1.25 -7.68 3.51
CA VAL A 47 1.40 -8.10 4.91
C VAL A 47 2.06 -9.46 5.04
N HIS A 48 1.75 -10.37 4.12
CA HIS A 48 2.27 -11.74 4.08
C HIS A 48 3.50 -11.90 3.18
N GLU A 49 4.09 -10.79 2.72
CA GLU A 49 5.31 -10.78 1.90
C GLU A 49 5.23 -11.63 0.62
N LEU A 50 4.06 -11.64 -0.01
CA LEU A 50 3.79 -12.31 -1.27
C LEU A 50 3.97 -11.34 -2.44
N SER A 51 4.71 -11.76 -3.46
CA SER A 51 4.80 -10.98 -4.71
C SER A 51 3.39 -10.86 -5.32
N PHE A 52 3.06 -9.71 -5.92
CA PHE A 52 1.72 -9.46 -6.45
C PHE A 52 1.82 -8.75 -7.79
N HIS A 53 1.09 -9.23 -8.78
CA HIS A 53 1.01 -8.60 -10.09
C HIS A 53 -0.39 -8.75 -10.68
N ILE A 54 -0.90 -7.67 -11.27
CA ILE A 54 -2.16 -7.68 -12.03
C ILE A 54 -1.83 -7.80 -13.51
N GLN A 55 -2.14 -8.96 -14.09
CA GLN A 55 -1.94 -9.22 -15.51
C GLN A 55 -3.02 -8.51 -16.36
N SER A 56 -4.27 -8.50 -15.91
CA SER A 56 -5.38 -7.86 -16.61
C SER A 56 -6.49 -7.43 -15.67
N LEU A 57 -7.07 -6.25 -15.92
CA LEU A 57 -8.31 -5.80 -15.28
C LEU A 57 -9.55 -6.50 -15.85
N PRO A 58 -10.70 -6.48 -15.15
CA PRO A 58 -11.96 -7.02 -15.64
C PRO A 58 -12.64 -6.09 -16.66
N ALA A 59 -13.68 -6.61 -17.32
CA ALA A 59 -14.54 -5.79 -18.19
C ALA A 59 -15.26 -4.67 -17.43
N GLN A 60 -15.66 -4.95 -16.19
CA GLN A 60 -16.45 -4.06 -15.35
C GLN A 60 -15.79 -3.89 -13.98
N LEU A 61 -15.39 -2.65 -13.67
CA LEU A 61 -14.75 -2.28 -12.41
C LEU A 61 -15.50 -1.13 -11.74
N ILE A 62 -15.89 -1.31 -10.48
CA ILE A 62 -16.40 -0.22 -9.65
C ILE A 62 -15.22 0.44 -8.94
N LYS A 63 -15.03 1.75 -9.15
CA LYS A 63 -14.06 2.59 -8.44
C LYS A 63 -14.68 3.94 -8.15
N ASP A 64 -14.49 4.45 -6.93
CA ASP A 64 -15.05 5.74 -6.50
C ASP A 64 -16.59 5.81 -6.68
N LYS A 65 -17.28 4.71 -6.37
CA LYS A 65 -18.74 4.53 -6.56
C LYS A 65 -19.23 4.64 -8.01
N LYS A 66 -18.31 4.64 -8.98
CA LYS A 66 -18.61 4.68 -10.41
C LYS A 66 -18.26 3.35 -11.07
N LEU A 67 -19.15 2.87 -11.93
CA LEU A 67 -18.89 1.73 -12.80
C LEU A 67 -18.07 2.18 -14.01
N TRP A 68 -16.93 1.53 -14.22
CA TRP A 68 -16.05 1.71 -15.36
C TRP A 68 -16.13 0.47 -16.25
N ASN A 69 -16.45 0.66 -17.53
CA ASN A 69 -16.35 -0.38 -18.54
C ASN A 69 -14.99 -0.26 -19.23
N ILE A 70 -14.19 -1.32 -19.18
CA ILE A 70 -12.83 -1.36 -19.68
C ILE A 70 -12.79 -2.24 -20.93
N PRO A 71 -12.59 -1.65 -22.13
CA PRO A 71 -12.42 -2.41 -23.37
C PRO A 71 -11.30 -3.43 -23.26
N GLU A 72 -11.46 -4.59 -23.89
CA GLU A 72 -10.52 -5.72 -23.78
C GLU A 72 -9.08 -5.32 -24.10
N GLU A 73 -8.90 -4.57 -25.18
CA GLU A 73 -7.61 -4.08 -25.65
C GLU A 73 -6.93 -3.12 -24.68
N LYS A 74 -7.69 -2.53 -23.73
CA LYS A 74 -7.19 -1.60 -22.72
C LYS A 74 -6.93 -2.25 -21.36
N ARG A 75 -7.42 -3.46 -21.08
CA ARG A 75 -7.37 -4.06 -19.74
C ARG A 75 -5.95 -4.30 -19.23
N LYS A 76 -5.05 -4.79 -20.08
CA LYS A 76 -3.62 -4.98 -19.73
C LYS A 76 -2.89 -3.66 -19.55
N GLU A 77 -3.10 -2.71 -20.47
CA GLU A 77 -2.51 -1.36 -20.40
C GLU A 77 -2.95 -0.62 -19.12
N GLN A 78 -4.23 -0.74 -18.74
CA GLN A 78 -4.75 -0.13 -17.52
C GLN A 78 -4.26 -0.83 -16.25
N ALA A 79 -4.10 -2.16 -16.25
CA ALA A 79 -3.49 -2.89 -15.14
C ALA A 79 -2.06 -2.39 -14.87
N GLN A 80 -1.26 -2.23 -15.92
CA GLN A 80 0.11 -1.68 -15.82
C GLN A 80 0.10 -0.24 -15.29
N ARG A 81 -0.84 0.60 -15.75
CA ARG A 81 -0.97 2.00 -15.27
C ARG A 81 -1.35 2.12 -13.80
N ALA A 82 -2.06 1.13 -13.24
CA ALA A 82 -2.42 1.12 -11.83
C ALA A 82 -1.18 1.07 -10.92
N GLN A 83 -0.05 0.50 -11.39
CA GLN A 83 1.19 0.36 -10.62
C GLN A 83 0.95 -0.28 -9.25
N LEU A 84 0.13 -1.33 -9.23
CA LEU A 84 -0.14 -2.19 -8.09
C LEU A 84 0.68 -3.46 -8.26
N GLU A 85 1.98 -3.35 -8.01
CA GLU A 85 2.92 -4.46 -8.08
C GLU A 85 3.67 -4.54 -6.75
N LEU A 86 3.88 -5.78 -6.30
CA LEU A 86 4.71 -6.11 -5.15
C LEU A 86 5.75 -7.12 -5.59
N VAL A 87 7.00 -6.90 -5.21
CA VAL A 87 8.08 -7.85 -5.43
C VAL A 87 8.66 -8.22 -4.07
N PHE A 88 8.71 -9.52 -3.79
CA PHE A 88 9.34 -10.07 -2.59
C PHE A 88 10.35 -11.17 -2.97
N PRO A 89 11.49 -11.28 -2.25
CA PRO A 89 11.95 -10.36 -1.21
C PRO A 89 12.25 -8.98 -1.79
N ILE A 90 11.93 -7.93 -1.03
CA ILE A 90 12.16 -6.55 -1.48
C ILE A 90 13.60 -6.12 -1.19
N GLU A 91 14.29 -5.61 -2.19
CA GLU A 91 15.55 -4.91 -2.02
C GLU A 91 15.28 -3.49 -1.49
N ARG A 92 15.58 -3.24 -0.22
CA ARG A 92 15.30 -1.97 0.46
C ARG A 92 16.33 -0.90 0.09
N SER A 93 15.85 0.31 -0.17
CA SER A 93 16.67 1.51 -0.39
C SER A 93 16.33 2.65 0.57
N PHE A 94 15.17 2.58 1.24
CA PHE A 94 14.75 3.58 2.20
C PHE A 94 15.54 3.48 3.50
N SER A 95 15.76 4.62 4.17
CA SER A 95 16.19 4.63 5.57
C SER A 95 15.33 3.71 6.44
N THR A 96 16.00 3.01 7.34
CA THR A 96 15.39 2.09 8.28
C THR A 96 14.73 2.85 9.44
N TRP A 97 13.88 2.15 10.20
CA TRP A 97 13.39 2.67 11.47
C TRP A 97 14.52 3.08 12.43
N ASN A 98 15.65 2.37 12.43
CA ASN A 98 16.79 2.67 13.30
C ASN A 98 17.48 3.99 12.93
N ASP A 99 17.42 4.39 11.66
CA ASP A 99 17.94 5.68 11.22
C ASP A 99 16.97 6.80 11.62
N LEU A 100 15.68 6.58 11.38
CA LEU A 100 14.63 7.57 11.62
C LEU A 100 14.44 7.89 13.10
N LYS A 101 14.55 6.90 14.00
CA LYS A 101 14.38 7.10 15.46
C LYS A 101 15.47 7.98 16.09
N GLN A 102 16.58 8.25 15.39
CA GLN A 102 17.62 9.17 15.87
C GLN A 102 17.18 10.63 15.77
N SER A 103 16.19 10.94 14.92
CA SER A 103 15.60 12.27 14.86
C SER A 103 14.62 12.49 16.01
N ALA A 104 14.88 13.48 16.87
CA ALA A 104 13.99 13.87 17.96
C ALA A 104 12.55 14.17 17.51
N PHE A 105 12.39 14.74 16.31
CA PHE A 105 11.05 14.98 15.74
C PHE A 105 10.35 13.67 15.39
N ARG A 106 11.04 12.75 14.67
CA ARG A 106 10.45 11.49 14.20
C ARG A 106 10.17 10.51 15.33
N SER A 107 11.04 10.45 16.32
CA SER A 107 10.88 9.58 17.49
C SER A 107 9.81 10.07 18.47
N SER A 108 9.33 11.30 18.34
CA SER A 108 8.25 11.83 19.19
C SER A 108 6.86 11.29 18.84
N PHE A 109 6.69 10.67 17.67
CA PHE A 109 5.41 10.14 17.22
C PHE A 109 5.13 8.77 17.83
N HIS A 110 3.97 8.64 18.47
CA HIS A 110 3.47 7.38 19.04
C HIS A 110 1.97 7.22 18.87
N LEU A 111 1.51 5.96 18.80
CA LEU A 111 0.08 5.64 18.83
C LEU A 111 -0.46 5.79 20.25
N ASN A 112 -1.51 6.59 20.42
CA ASN A 112 -2.24 6.63 21.70
C ASN A 112 -3.11 5.39 21.89
N LYS A 113 -3.61 5.16 23.11
CA LYS A 113 -4.45 4.01 23.47
C LYS A 113 -5.64 3.78 22.52
N LYS A 114 -6.29 4.87 22.05
CA LYS A 114 -7.43 4.79 21.12
C LYS A 114 -6.99 4.30 19.74
N LEU A 115 -5.87 4.80 19.22
CA LEU A 115 -5.33 4.38 17.93
C LEU A 115 -4.78 2.95 17.98
N ILE A 116 -4.17 2.54 19.09
CA ILE A 116 -3.76 1.14 19.34
C ILE A 116 -4.98 0.22 19.32
N ALA A 117 -6.04 0.54 20.07
CA ALA A 117 -7.26 -0.27 20.09
C ALA A 117 -7.91 -0.35 18.70
N TYR A 118 -7.92 0.75 17.95
CA TYR A 118 -8.38 0.78 16.58
C TYR A 118 -7.53 -0.11 15.66
N ALA A 119 -6.20 0.00 15.73
CA ALA A 119 -5.27 -0.78 14.93
C ALA A 119 -5.42 -2.28 15.20
N ARG A 120 -5.51 -2.69 16.48
CA ARG A 120 -5.76 -4.08 16.87
C ARG A 120 -7.12 -4.59 16.39
N LYS A 121 -8.18 -3.78 16.51
CA LYS A 121 -9.52 -4.15 16.05
C LYS A 121 -9.58 -4.35 14.53
N LYS A 122 -8.83 -3.57 13.76
CA LYS A 122 -8.84 -3.62 12.30
C LYS A 122 -7.89 -4.66 11.72
N GLY A 123 -6.74 -4.89 12.35
CA GLY A 123 -5.70 -5.76 11.82
C GLY A 123 -4.82 -5.06 10.78
N MET A 124 -3.65 -5.65 10.51
CA MET A 124 -2.63 -5.02 9.69
C MET A 124 -3.02 -4.92 8.20
N GLU A 125 -3.68 -5.95 7.67
CA GLU A 125 -4.15 -5.99 6.28
C GLU A 125 -5.07 -4.81 5.97
N THR A 126 -6.09 -4.59 6.80
CA THR A 126 -6.99 -3.43 6.65
C THR A 126 -6.25 -2.10 6.81
N LEU A 127 -5.27 -2.00 7.72
CA LEU A 127 -4.48 -0.77 7.86
C LEU A 127 -3.64 -0.49 6.61
N MET A 128 -3.07 -1.51 5.96
CA MET A 128 -2.29 -1.36 4.73
C MET A 128 -3.18 -1.05 3.52
N ALA A 129 -4.38 -1.63 3.44
CA ALA A 129 -5.39 -1.25 2.46
C ALA A 129 -5.78 0.23 2.61
N HIS A 130 -6.06 0.67 3.85
CA HIS A 130 -6.31 2.08 4.14
C HIS A 130 -5.11 2.95 3.78
N ALA A 131 -3.88 2.52 4.06
CA ALA A 131 -2.68 3.27 3.73
C ALA A 131 -2.59 3.51 2.21
N LEU A 132 -2.74 2.47 1.39
CA LEU A 132 -2.71 2.62 -0.06
C LEU A 132 -3.76 3.64 -0.54
N LEU A 133 -5.02 3.50 -0.13
CA LEU A 133 -6.11 4.40 -0.53
C LEU A 133 -5.93 5.84 -0.04
N LEU A 134 -5.41 6.02 1.17
CA LEU A 134 -5.17 7.35 1.74
C LEU A 134 -3.98 8.04 1.05
N LEU A 135 -2.93 7.30 0.69
CA LEU A 135 -1.68 7.86 0.19
C LEU A 135 -1.65 8.02 -1.32
N GLU A 136 -2.41 7.23 -2.07
CA GLU A 136 -2.46 7.30 -3.52
C GLU A 136 -2.72 8.73 -4.04
N PRO A 137 -3.76 9.46 -3.59
CA PRO A 137 -4.00 10.83 -4.05
C PRO A 137 -3.11 11.88 -3.34
N ARG A 138 -2.43 11.54 -2.23
CA ARG A 138 -1.77 12.51 -1.34
C ARG A 138 -0.26 12.51 -1.40
N LEU A 139 0.35 11.43 -1.87
CA LEU A 139 1.81 11.22 -1.84
C LEU A 139 2.32 10.57 -3.12
N PHE A 140 1.55 9.68 -3.74
CA PHE A 140 2.03 8.84 -4.84
C PHE A 140 1.96 9.49 -6.24
N VAL A 141 1.67 10.79 -6.31
CA VAL A 141 1.49 11.57 -7.56
C VAL A 141 2.61 12.61 -7.74
N PRO A 142 2.98 12.97 -8.99
CA PRO A 142 4.19 13.73 -9.32
C PRO A 142 4.22 15.20 -8.86
N VAL A 143 3.08 15.81 -8.55
CA VAL A 143 3.00 17.21 -8.11
C VAL A 143 1.84 17.35 -7.12
N LEU A 144 2.13 17.86 -5.93
CA LEU A 144 1.14 18.03 -4.88
C LEU A 144 0.99 19.52 -4.59
N LYS A 145 -0.22 20.06 -4.84
CA LYS A 145 -0.54 21.48 -4.61
C LYS A 145 -0.25 21.93 -3.16
N ASN A 146 -0.33 21.02 -2.19
CA ASN A 146 -0.21 21.30 -0.77
C ASN A 146 0.95 20.52 -0.11
N ASP A 147 2.11 20.35 -0.79
CA ASP A 147 3.24 19.58 -0.23
C ASP A 147 3.70 20.04 1.16
N GLY A 148 3.80 19.09 2.09
CA GLY A 148 4.06 19.33 3.51
C GLY A 148 2.82 19.55 4.39
N LYS A 149 1.62 19.67 3.81
CA LYS A 149 0.34 19.89 4.55
C LYS A 149 -0.79 18.93 4.16
N GLN A 150 -0.53 17.92 3.33
CA GLN A 150 -1.57 17.05 2.76
C GLN A 150 -2.10 16.00 3.73
N THR A 151 -1.31 15.62 4.74
CA THR A 151 -1.57 14.49 5.62
C THR A 151 -1.78 14.98 7.04
N PRO A 152 -2.97 14.72 7.64
CA PRO A 152 -3.20 15.03 9.04
C PRO A 152 -2.11 14.42 9.93
N MET A 153 -1.81 15.04 11.08
CA MET A 153 -0.86 14.47 12.04
C MET A 153 -1.48 13.42 12.97
N LYS A 154 -2.82 13.35 13.03
CA LYS A 154 -3.58 12.54 13.99
C LYS A 154 -4.86 12.01 13.32
N GLY A 155 -5.54 11.08 13.99
CA GLY A 155 -6.88 10.61 13.62
C GLY A 155 -6.91 9.22 12.98
N HIS A 156 -5.78 8.72 12.46
CA HIS A 156 -5.64 7.36 11.94
C HIS A 156 -4.19 6.85 12.18
N PRO A 157 -3.97 5.55 12.48
CA PRO A 157 -2.61 5.03 12.71
C PRO A 157 -1.64 5.29 11.55
N VAL A 158 -2.12 5.12 10.31
CA VAL A 158 -1.36 5.42 9.08
C VAL A 158 -0.80 6.84 9.07
N PHE A 159 -1.57 7.84 9.49
CA PHE A 159 -1.11 9.22 9.50
C PHE A 159 0.02 9.43 10.50
N VAL A 160 -0.07 8.83 11.69
CA VAL A 160 1.02 8.89 12.67
C VAL A 160 2.26 8.17 12.13
N ALA A 161 2.06 6.99 11.52
CA ALA A 161 3.12 6.21 10.90
C ALA A 161 3.85 6.99 9.79
N GLN A 162 3.13 7.76 8.96
CA GLN A 162 3.75 8.60 7.94
C GLN A 162 4.74 9.62 8.51
N HIS A 163 4.35 10.28 9.60
CA HIS A 163 5.19 11.30 10.22
C HIS A 163 6.39 10.67 10.93
N ALA A 164 6.18 9.55 11.61
CA ALA A 164 7.25 8.78 12.23
C ALA A 164 8.27 8.27 11.20
N THR A 165 7.78 7.85 10.03
CA THR A 165 8.60 7.22 9.00
C THR A 165 9.10 8.15 7.91
N ALA A 166 8.92 9.48 8.07
CA ALA A 166 9.30 10.47 7.05
C ALA A 166 8.66 10.23 5.66
N THR A 167 7.49 9.59 5.62
CA THR A 167 6.69 9.36 4.40
C THR A 167 5.45 10.26 4.35
N CYS A 168 5.47 11.40 5.06
CA CYS A 168 4.33 12.33 5.15
C CYS A 168 4.19 13.30 3.98
N CYS A 169 5.29 13.62 3.28
CA CYS A 169 5.31 14.53 2.12
C CYS A 169 6.50 14.21 1.20
N ARG A 170 6.55 14.83 0.01
CA ARG A 170 7.64 14.61 -0.96
C ARG A 170 8.95 15.18 -0.45
N GLY A 171 8.91 16.29 0.29
CA GLY A 171 10.07 16.81 1.04
C GLY A 171 10.72 15.83 1.99
N CYS A 172 9.92 15.04 2.71
CA CYS A 172 10.46 14.04 3.63
C CYS A 172 11.01 12.83 2.86
N LEU A 173 10.32 12.38 1.82
CA LEU A 173 10.81 11.31 0.94
C LEU A 173 12.15 11.62 0.27
N GLU A 174 12.33 12.85 -0.21
CA GLU A 174 13.60 13.28 -0.80
C GLU A 174 14.73 13.33 0.24
N LYS A 175 14.47 13.94 1.39
CA LYS A 175 15.47 14.11 2.45
C LYS A 175 15.91 12.79 3.08
N TRP A 176 14.96 11.90 3.35
CA TRP A 176 15.20 10.70 4.16
C TRP A 176 15.32 9.43 3.32
N HIS A 177 14.74 9.39 2.13
CA HIS A 177 14.68 8.18 1.32
C HIS A 177 15.22 8.39 -0.10
N HIS A 178 15.80 9.55 -0.38
CA HIS A 178 16.40 9.90 -1.67
C HIS A 178 15.46 9.75 -2.88
N VAL A 179 14.14 9.84 -2.65
CA VAL A 179 13.12 9.80 -3.72
C VAL A 179 12.89 11.22 -4.25
N PRO A 180 13.20 11.51 -5.53
CA PRO A 180 13.02 12.85 -6.10
C PRO A 180 11.57 13.30 -6.07
N LYS A 181 11.30 14.57 -5.74
CA LYS A 181 9.94 15.12 -5.60
C LYS A 181 9.12 15.16 -6.88
N GLU A 182 9.78 15.45 -8.01
CA GLU A 182 9.14 15.93 -9.25
C GLU A 182 8.57 14.83 -10.15
N ARG A 183 8.58 13.57 -9.70
CA ARG A 183 8.02 12.44 -10.43
C ARG A 183 7.04 11.63 -9.59
N LYS A 184 6.27 10.78 -10.26
CA LYS A 184 5.40 9.80 -9.61
C LYS A 184 6.28 8.80 -8.85
N LEU A 185 5.78 8.28 -7.72
CA LEU A 185 6.45 7.14 -7.08
C LEU A 185 6.32 5.91 -7.97
N THR A 186 7.39 5.12 -8.04
CA THR A 186 7.38 3.80 -8.66
C THR A 186 6.62 2.80 -7.80
N ALA A 187 6.26 1.63 -8.34
CA ALA A 187 5.63 0.57 -7.56
C ALA A 187 6.53 0.14 -6.36
N LYS A 188 7.84 -0.01 -6.59
CA LYS A 188 8.83 -0.30 -5.54
C LYS A 188 8.82 0.75 -4.43
N GLU A 189 8.84 2.04 -4.77
CA GLU A 189 8.82 3.12 -3.76
C GLU A 189 7.53 3.15 -2.96
N LYS A 190 6.38 2.88 -3.59
CA LYS A 190 5.10 2.74 -2.86
C LYS A 190 5.16 1.56 -1.89
N GLN A 191 5.66 0.41 -2.35
CA GLN A 191 5.86 -0.76 -1.50
C GLN A 191 6.78 -0.44 -0.32
N GLU A 192 7.89 0.27 -0.55
CA GLU A 192 8.81 0.66 0.52
C GLU A 192 8.17 1.59 1.56
N VAL A 193 7.35 2.54 1.12
CA VAL A 193 6.55 3.41 2.02
C VAL A 193 5.62 2.58 2.89
N LEU A 194 4.85 1.68 2.28
CA LEU A 194 3.86 0.86 2.98
C LEU A 194 4.52 -0.13 3.95
N MET A 195 5.60 -0.79 3.53
CA MET A 195 6.38 -1.70 4.38
C MET A 195 6.96 -0.97 5.59
N LEU A 196 7.53 0.22 5.40
CA LEU A 196 8.10 0.99 6.52
C LEU A 196 7.01 1.45 7.51
N GLN A 197 5.81 1.80 7.02
CA GLN A 197 4.66 2.10 7.88
C GLN A 197 4.14 0.86 8.62
N LYS A 198 4.04 -0.29 7.94
CA LYS A 198 3.69 -1.58 8.56
C LYS A 198 4.63 -1.89 9.73
N GLU A 199 5.94 -1.93 9.46
CA GLU A 199 6.98 -2.22 10.45
C GLU A 199 6.88 -1.28 11.67
N TRP A 200 6.63 0.01 11.44
CA TRP A 200 6.48 0.96 12.53
C TRP A 200 5.22 0.72 13.37
N ILE A 201 4.07 0.45 12.72
CA ILE A 201 2.81 0.17 13.42
C ILE A 201 2.95 -1.11 14.24
N GLU A 202 3.59 -2.16 13.71
CA GLU A 202 3.85 -3.41 14.44
C GLU A 202 4.63 -3.14 15.74
N LYS A 203 5.73 -2.38 15.64
CA LYS A 203 6.52 -1.99 16.82
C LYS A 203 5.71 -1.20 17.85
N GLU A 204 4.85 -0.29 17.41
CA GLU A 204 4.00 0.47 18.34
C GLU A 204 2.94 -0.40 19.02
N LEU A 205 2.50 -1.48 18.39
CA LEU A 205 1.56 -2.44 18.98
C LEU A 205 2.21 -3.38 20.01
N GLU A 206 3.53 -3.59 19.90
CA GLU A 206 4.37 -4.39 20.82
C GLU A 206 4.82 -3.61 22.06
N ARG A 207 4.81 -2.28 22.04
CA ARG A 207 5.35 -1.41 23.12
C ARG A 207 4.50 -1.33 24.39
N ILE A 208 3.60 -2.28 24.63
CA ILE A 208 2.68 -2.28 25.79
C ILE A 208 3.05 -3.37 26.78
#